data_AF-A0A7W9HUV2-F1
#
_entry.id   AF-A0A7W9HUV2-F1
#
_cell.length_a   1.000
_cell.length_b   1.000
_cell.length_c   1.000
_cell.angle_alpha   90.00
_cell.angle_beta   90.00
_cell.angle_gamma   90.00
#
_symmetry.space_group_name_H-M   'P 1'
#
loop_
_entity.id
_entity.type
_entity.pdbx_description
1 polymer ?
#
loop_
_entity_poly.entity_id
_entity_poly.type
_entity_poly.pdbx_seq_one_letter_code
_entity_poly.pdbx_strand_id
1 'polypeptide(L)'
;MTADTTPPTPPEATSDAAVAAPSGDTATTPGPMPVTTQDDEETTTLWRQGLPADAVVLAPSIAATPMRQPENTWAMLVLAADVMDDTDPDREGEVALFAGCWLPGQPQAAMCEEDLVLVLTAPDGESPPDDQVDVEMLLAHGSQWLRVGEWKGADPRWPWTVAVTAAAIMGRCVETTEAATLPPNVTVDRPLQGWGGKGGLVDLLAAGLLQAGEEFIWDRPARGTRHTAHIHPNGTLVLADGRAYHHPSGAIAALGGKNMSGWRSWKRTSDRRTLSDLRTELRAHRGQAIEPHRGQ
;
A
#
# COMPACT_ATOMS: atom_id res chain seq x y z
N MET A 1 40.36 54.40 6.20
CA MET A 1 40.85 54.59 7.58
C MET A 1 42.16 53.83 7.70
N THR A 2 43.16 54.52 8.20
CA THR A 2 44.59 54.19 8.26
C THR A 2 44.96 53.17 9.33
N ALA A 3 46.10 52.53 9.10
CA ALA A 3 47.12 52.09 10.06
C ALA A 3 46.94 50.71 10.76
N ASP A 4 47.73 49.78 10.22
CA ASP A 4 48.61 48.83 10.93
C ASP A 4 49.39 49.50 12.08
N THR A 5 49.51 48.85 13.25
CA THR A 5 50.61 48.96 14.25
C THR A 5 50.36 47.97 15.42
N THR A 6 51.20 46.93 15.55
CA THR A 6 51.51 46.19 16.82
C THR A 6 52.59 46.99 17.60
N PRO A 7 52.96 46.86 18.92
CA PRO A 7 52.85 45.76 19.92
C PRO A 7 52.52 46.33 21.37
N PRO A 8 52.90 45.82 22.59
CA PRO A 8 53.69 44.63 23.03
C PRO A 8 53.16 43.81 24.27
N THR A 9 53.83 42.67 24.54
CA THR A 9 53.83 41.79 25.76
C THR A 9 54.88 42.32 26.80
N PRO A 10 55.12 41.83 28.06
CA PRO A 10 54.72 40.60 28.84
C PRO A 10 54.48 40.91 30.37
N PRO A 11 54.78 40.09 31.43
CA PRO A 11 55.01 38.63 31.68
C PRO A 11 54.10 38.03 32.81
N GLU A 12 54.01 36.72 33.11
CA GLU A 12 54.81 35.83 34.02
C GLU A 12 54.13 34.43 33.95
N ALA A 13 54.77 33.29 33.66
CA ALA A 13 55.81 32.52 34.35
C ALA A 13 55.36 31.80 35.65
N THR A 14 55.19 30.46 35.57
CA THR A 14 55.53 29.45 36.62
C THR A 14 55.48 28.06 35.97
N SER A 15 56.66 27.49 35.65
CA SER A 15 57.31 26.33 36.30
C SER A 15 56.52 25.01 36.22
N ASP A 16 56.87 24.06 35.34
CA ASP A 16 58.05 23.17 35.32
C ASP A 16 57.76 21.83 36.03
N ALA A 17 57.77 20.73 35.25
CA ALA A 17 58.43 19.46 35.55
C ALA A 17 57.94 18.35 34.61
N ALA A 18 58.88 17.83 33.82
CA ALA A 18 58.75 16.70 32.91
C ALA A 18 58.75 15.33 33.64
N VAL A 19 58.00 14.36 33.12
CA VAL A 19 58.34 12.92 33.19
C VAL A 19 57.97 12.25 31.85
N ALA A 20 58.84 11.32 31.44
CA ALA A 20 58.98 10.65 30.16
C ALA A 20 57.78 9.82 29.64
N ALA A 21 57.81 9.60 28.32
CA ALA A 21 56.91 8.82 27.46
C ALA A 21 56.87 7.29 27.76
N PRO A 22 55.97 6.51 27.13
CA PRO A 22 56.33 5.98 25.80
C PRO A 22 55.18 5.89 24.78
N SER A 23 55.61 5.75 23.53
CA SER A 23 54.90 5.48 22.29
C SER A 23 53.72 4.53 22.38
N GLY A 24 52.63 4.88 21.71
CA GLY A 24 51.50 4.00 21.42
C GLY A 24 50.86 4.37 20.09
N ASP A 25 51.18 3.59 19.05
CA ASP A 25 50.39 3.47 17.84
C ASP A 25 48.90 3.32 18.21
N THR A 26 48.07 4.26 17.76
CA THR A 26 46.62 4.06 17.76
C THR A 26 46.15 4.10 16.31
N ALA A 27 46.10 2.91 15.71
CA ALA A 27 45.33 2.65 14.52
C ALA A 27 43.89 3.14 14.76
N THR A 28 43.42 4.01 13.87
CA THR A 28 42.04 4.45 13.80
C THR A 28 41.15 3.24 13.50
N THR A 29 40.52 2.68 14.53
CA THR A 29 39.40 1.75 14.38
C THR A 29 38.22 2.53 13.78
N PRO A 30 37.65 2.12 12.64
CA PRO A 30 36.38 2.67 12.18
C PRO A 30 35.31 2.25 13.20
N GLY A 31 34.58 3.22 13.75
CA GLY A 31 33.44 2.93 14.62
C GLY A 31 32.43 2.03 13.90
N PRO A 32 31.71 1.16 14.61
CA PRO A 32 30.72 0.29 13.97
C PRO A 32 29.66 1.16 13.30
N MET A 33 29.51 1.00 11.99
CA MET A 33 28.34 1.52 11.26
C MET A 33 27.08 0.99 11.95
N PRO A 34 26.01 1.80 12.08
CA PRO A 34 24.74 1.28 12.58
C PRO A 34 24.27 0.19 11.60
N VAL A 35 24.22 -1.05 12.08
CA VAL A 35 23.57 -2.15 11.37
C VAL A 35 22.08 -1.82 11.35
N THR A 36 21.57 -1.33 10.22
CA THR A 36 20.14 -1.23 9.98
C THR A 36 19.56 -2.64 10.02
N THR A 37 18.58 -2.87 10.89
CA THR A 37 17.98 -4.21 11.00
C THR A 37 16.98 -4.43 9.86
N GLN A 38 16.72 -5.69 9.50
CA GLN A 38 15.76 -6.04 8.45
C GLN A 38 14.37 -5.43 8.70
N ASP A 39 13.93 -5.41 9.95
CA ASP A 39 12.66 -4.81 10.39
C ASP A 39 12.64 -3.28 10.15
N ASP A 40 13.79 -2.60 10.30
CA ASP A 40 13.91 -1.18 10.01
C ASP A 40 13.81 -0.89 8.50
N GLU A 41 14.40 -1.75 7.65
CA GLU A 41 14.33 -1.60 6.19
C GLU A 41 12.93 -1.86 5.64
N GLU A 42 12.24 -2.88 6.15
CA GLU A 42 10.84 -3.19 5.80
C GLU A 42 9.92 -2.06 6.23
N THR A 43 10.01 -1.63 7.50
CA THR A 43 9.23 -0.50 8.04
C THR A 43 9.47 0.78 7.25
N THR A 44 10.72 1.07 6.88
CA THR A 44 11.06 2.24 6.07
C THR A 44 10.45 2.14 4.67
N THR A 45 10.43 0.95 4.08
CA THR A 45 9.83 0.72 2.75
C THR A 45 8.31 0.88 2.77
N LEU A 46 7.64 0.29 3.76
CA LEU A 46 6.20 0.45 3.94
C LEU A 46 5.81 1.92 4.12
N TRP A 47 6.52 2.64 4.99
CA TRP A 47 6.31 4.07 5.22
C TRP A 47 6.53 4.90 3.95
N ARG A 48 7.64 4.64 3.22
CA ARG A 48 7.95 5.34 1.97
C ARG A 48 6.86 5.19 0.91
N GLN A 49 6.28 4.00 0.82
CA GLN A 49 5.23 3.67 -0.15
C GLN A 49 3.80 4.00 0.33
N GLY A 50 3.64 4.43 1.60
CA GLY A 50 2.32 4.69 2.19
C GLY A 50 1.50 3.43 2.44
N LEU A 51 2.15 2.26 2.47
CA LEU A 51 1.52 0.97 2.76
C LEU A 51 1.19 0.83 4.25
N PRO A 52 0.22 -0.01 4.63
CA PRO A 52 -0.11 -0.25 6.03
C PRO A 52 1.01 -1.04 6.72
N ALA A 53 1.11 -0.91 8.05
CA ALA A 53 2.22 -1.48 8.82
C ALA A 53 2.22 -3.02 8.89
N ASP A 54 1.07 -3.65 8.61
CA ASP A 54 0.88 -5.10 8.55
C ASP A 54 1.07 -5.67 7.13
N ALA A 55 1.47 -4.84 6.16
CA ALA A 55 1.78 -5.30 4.82
C ALA A 55 3.12 -6.06 4.81
N VAL A 56 3.16 -7.12 4.00
CA VAL A 56 4.34 -7.93 3.70
C VAL A 56 4.90 -7.47 2.37
N VAL A 57 6.18 -7.10 2.34
CA VAL A 57 6.89 -6.79 1.10
C VAL A 57 7.46 -8.08 0.49
N LEU A 58 6.91 -8.50 -0.65
CA LEU A 58 7.35 -9.67 -1.39
C LEU A 58 8.50 -9.35 -2.36
N ALA A 59 8.45 -8.17 -2.99
CA ALA A 59 9.50 -7.66 -3.85
C ALA A 59 9.75 -6.16 -3.57
N PRO A 60 11.01 -5.70 -3.47
CA PRO A 60 12.21 -6.54 -3.35
C PRO A 60 12.11 -7.40 -2.07
N SER A 61 12.58 -8.66 -2.11
CA SER A 61 12.48 -9.52 -0.93
C SER A 61 13.39 -9.01 0.18
N ILE A 62 12.78 -8.49 1.22
CA ILE A 62 13.45 -8.09 2.47
C ILE A 62 13.41 -9.27 3.46
N ALA A 63 12.33 -10.07 3.42
CA ALA A 63 12.13 -11.26 4.23
C ALA A 63 12.04 -12.55 3.37
N ALA A 64 12.02 -13.71 4.04
CA ALA A 64 11.80 -14.99 3.37
C ALA A 64 10.45 -14.98 2.62
N THR A 65 10.47 -15.44 1.37
CA THR A 65 9.24 -15.49 0.56
C THR A 65 8.26 -16.49 1.16
N PRO A 66 6.99 -16.11 1.39
CA PRO A 66 6.00 -17.02 1.91
C PRO A 66 5.69 -18.10 0.87
N MET A 67 5.85 -19.36 1.27
CA MET A 67 5.54 -20.54 0.45
C MET A 67 4.22 -21.18 0.83
N ARG A 68 3.59 -20.74 1.92
CA ARG A 68 2.32 -21.24 2.43
C ARG A 68 1.50 -20.07 3.01
N GLN A 69 0.20 -20.30 3.13
CA GLN A 69 -0.65 -19.41 3.90
C GLN A 69 -0.34 -19.53 5.39
N PRO A 70 -0.19 -18.40 6.11
CA PRO A 70 -0.18 -18.42 7.56
C PRO A 70 -1.45 -19.06 8.11
N GLU A 71 -1.34 -19.65 9.31
CA GLU A 71 -2.50 -20.21 9.99
C GLU A 71 -3.62 -19.17 10.15
N ASN A 72 -4.87 -19.61 10.00
CA ASN A 72 -6.06 -18.76 10.12
C ASN A 72 -6.12 -17.62 9.09
N THR A 73 -5.50 -17.80 7.92
CA THR A 73 -5.61 -16.87 6.79
C THR A 73 -6.19 -17.57 5.57
N TRP A 74 -6.89 -16.81 4.73
CA TRP A 74 -7.50 -17.31 3.50
C TRP A 74 -6.69 -16.95 2.25
N ALA A 75 -6.19 -15.72 2.16
CA ALA A 75 -5.51 -15.22 0.98
C ALA A 75 -4.70 -13.96 1.33
N MET A 76 -3.72 -13.61 0.49
CA MET A 76 -3.04 -12.32 0.56
C MET A 76 -3.72 -11.34 -0.38
N LEU A 77 -4.24 -10.23 0.14
CA LEU A 77 -4.69 -9.11 -0.68
C LEU A 77 -3.49 -8.36 -1.25
N VAL A 78 -3.45 -8.18 -2.56
CA VAL A 78 -2.44 -7.37 -3.25
C VAL A 78 -2.70 -5.89 -2.99
N LEU A 79 -1.73 -5.21 -2.40
CA LEU A 79 -1.81 -3.79 -2.08
C LEU A 79 -1.09 -2.92 -3.12
N ALA A 80 0.02 -3.42 -3.64
CA ALA A 80 0.79 -2.76 -4.68
C ALA A 80 1.53 -3.78 -5.55
N ALA A 81 1.59 -3.52 -6.86
CA ALA A 81 2.37 -4.28 -7.83
C ALA A 81 2.99 -3.33 -8.87
N ASP A 82 4.14 -2.76 -8.55
CA ASP A 82 4.86 -1.84 -9.44
C ASP A 82 5.92 -2.60 -10.25
N VAL A 83 5.79 -2.49 -11.56
CA VAL A 83 6.72 -3.07 -12.54
C VAL A 83 7.22 -1.90 -13.35
N MET A 84 8.55 -1.75 -13.42
CA MET A 84 9.15 -0.62 -14.09
C MET A 84 8.78 -0.64 -15.57
N ASP A 85 8.28 0.50 -16.03
CA ASP A 85 7.89 0.72 -17.42
C ASP A 85 9.14 0.97 -18.29
N ASP A 86 8.91 1.17 -19.59
CA ASP A 86 9.96 1.33 -20.62
C ASP A 86 10.87 2.56 -20.43
N THR A 87 10.66 3.34 -19.38
CA THR A 87 11.41 4.56 -19.09
C THR A 87 12.91 4.28 -18.90
N ASP A 88 13.27 3.07 -18.47
CA ASP A 88 14.63 2.54 -18.44
C ASP A 88 14.67 1.17 -19.14
N PRO A 89 15.15 1.07 -20.39
CA PRO A 89 15.11 -0.17 -21.17
C PRO A 89 15.98 -1.28 -20.57
N ASP A 90 16.96 -0.95 -19.73
CA ASP A 90 17.80 -1.94 -19.06
C ASP A 90 17.10 -2.57 -17.84
N ARG A 91 15.99 -1.96 -17.40
CA ARG A 91 15.22 -2.37 -16.22
C ARG A 91 13.73 -2.57 -16.53
N GLU A 92 13.35 -2.55 -17.80
CA GLU A 92 12.00 -2.77 -18.26
C GLU A 92 11.52 -4.16 -17.80
N GLY A 93 10.35 -4.22 -17.16
CA GLY A 93 9.80 -5.46 -16.62
C GLY A 93 10.37 -5.87 -15.26
N GLU A 94 11.32 -5.10 -14.69
CA GLU A 94 11.79 -5.32 -13.32
C GLU A 94 10.68 -4.97 -12.32
N VAL A 95 10.45 -5.87 -11.35
CA VAL A 95 9.47 -5.64 -10.28
C VAL A 95 10.10 -4.73 -9.22
N ALA A 96 9.66 -3.48 -9.17
CA ALA A 96 10.13 -2.50 -8.20
C ALA A 96 9.44 -2.63 -6.84
N LEU A 97 8.18 -3.06 -6.82
CA LEU A 97 7.42 -3.28 -5.60
C LEU A 97 6.36 -4.36 -5.81
N PHE A 98 6.30 -5.33 -4.91
CA PHE A 98 5.14 -6.21 -4.79
C PHE A 98 4.86 -6.43 -3.32
N ALA A 99 3.66 -6.04 -2.88
CA ALA A 99 3.29 -6.08 -1.48
C ALA A 99 1.82 -6.43 -1.29
N GLY A 100 1.54 -7.10 -0.18
CA GLY A 100 0.19 -7.53 0.17
C GLY A 100 -0.03 -7.62 1.67
N CYS A 101 -1.27 -7.88 2.08
CA CYS A 101 -1.60 -8.17 3.48
C CYS A 101 -2.47 -9.43 3.56
N TRP A 102 -2.28 -10.23 4.60
CA TRP A 102 -3.06 -11.45 4.79
C TRP A 102 -4.50 -11.14 5.23
N LEU A 103 -5.46 -11.79 4.60
CA LEU A 103 -6.88 -11.75 4.97
C LEU A 103 -7.23 -12.98 5.80
N PRO A 104 -7.89 -12.83 6.96
CA PRO A 104 -8.22 -13.95 7.84
C PRO A 104 -9.35 -14.86 7.29
N GLY A 105 -10.15 -14.35 6.34
CA GLY A 105 -11.26 -15.10 5.77
C GLY A 105 -11.68 -14.55 4.42
N GLN A 106 -12.43 -15.35 3.66
CA GLN A 106 -12.95 -14.98 2.35
C GLN A 106 -14.15 -14.04 2.48
N PRO A 107 -14.02 -12.76 2.10
CA PRO A 107 -15.16 -11.88 2.10
C PRO A 107 -16.01 -12.12 0.85
N GLN A 108 -17.29 -11.71 0.89
CA GLN A 108 -18.15 -11.76 -0.29
C GLN A 108 -17.60 -10.84 -1.37
N ALA A 109 -17.39 -11.37 -2.59
CA ALA A 109 -16.85 -10.60 -3.71
C ALA A 109 -17.67 -9.34 -4.02
N ALA A 110 -19.00 -9.39 -3.87
CA ALA A 110 -19.89 -8.24 -4.05
C ALA A 110 -19.57 -7.05 -3.12
N MET A 111 -18.92 -7.31 -1.99
CA MET A 111 -18.52 -6.31 -0.99
C MET A 111 -17.05 -5.92 -1.13
N CYS A 112 -16.34 -6.49 -2.10
CA CYS A 112 -14.88 -6.42 -2.27
C CYS A 112 -14.48 -6.16 -3.73
N GLU A 113 -15.39 -5.65 -4.56
CA GLU A 113 -15.11 -5.30 -5.96
C GLU A 113 -13.76 -4.59 -6.10
N GLU A 114 -12.99 -5.03 -7.10
CA GLU A 114 -11.61 -4.66 -7.43
C GLU A 114 -10.50 -5.20 -6.51
N ASP A 115 -10.84 -5.93 -5.45
CA ASP A 115 -9.82 -6.59 -4.64
C ASP A 115 -9.19 -7.75 -5.42
N LEU A 116 -7.85 -7.72 -5.51
CA LEU A 116 -7.04 -8.78 -6.12
C LEU A 116 -6.33 -9.54 -5.00
N VAL A 117 -6.51 -10.86 -4.93
CA VAL A 117 -5.92 -11.70 -3.88
C VAL A 117 -5.10 -12.85 -4.45
N LEU A 118 -4.15 -13.33 -3.65
CA LEU A 118 -3.34 -14.51 -3.91
C LEU A 118 -3.65 -15.60 -2.89
N VAL A 119 -3.94 -16.79 -3.38
CA VAL A 119 -4.12 -18.00 -2.57
C VAL A 119 -2.87 -18.85 -2.77
N LEU A 120 -2.22 -19.25 -1.66
CA LEU A 120 -1.01 -20.07 -1.69
C LEU A 120 -1.36 -21.47 -1.18
N THR A 121 -1.21 -22.49 -2.01
CA THR A 121 -1.46 -23.88 -1.63
C THR A 121 -0.21 -24.73 -1.79
N ALA A 122 -0.13 -25.81 -1.01
CA ALA A 122 0.90 -26.81 -1.24
C ALA A 122 0.63 -27.49 -2.61
N PRO A 123 1.65 -27.75 -3.43
CA PRO A 123 1.49 -28.51 -4.66
C PRO A 123 0.89 -29.90 -4.41
N ASP A 124 0.19 -30.44 -5.40
CA ASP A 124 -0.38 -31.79 -5.33
C ASP A 124 0.74 -32.84 -5.21
N GLY A 125 0.74 -33.63 -4.12
CA GLY A 125 1.71 -34.70 -3.88
C GLY A 125 1.65 -35.27 -2.47
N GLU A 126 2.19 -36.48 -2.27
CA GLU A 126 2.19 -37.17 -0.97
C GLU A 126 3.16 -36.53 0.05
N SER A 127 4.10 -35.69 -0.43
CA SER A 127 4.98 -34.83 0.35
C SER A 127 5.55 -33.74 -0.56
N PRO A 128 4.80 -32.65 -0.80
CA PRO A 128 5.28 -31.58 -1.65
C PRO A 128 6.47 -30.88 -1.00
N PRO A 129 7.48 -30.47 -1.77
CA PRO A 129 8.65 -29.83 -1.22
C PRO A 129 8.30 -28.45 -0.64
N ASP A 130 9.00 -28.08 0.43
CA ASP A 130 8.73 -26.84 1.19
C ASP A 130 9.06 -25.56 0.39
N ASP A 131 9.88 -25.69 -0.66
CA ASP A 131 10.31 -24.63 -1.56
C ASP A 131 9.48 -24.53 -2.85
N GLN A 132 8.37 -25.26 -2.94
CA GLN A 132 7.40 -25.10 -4.05
C GLN A 132 6.04 -24.70 -3.54
N VAL A 133 5.36 -23.83 -4.28
CA VAL A 133 4.02 -23.34 -3.96
C VAL A 133 3.15 -23.27 -5.21
N ASP A 134 1.90 -23.67 -5.06
CA ASP A 134 0.87 -23.34 -6.03
C ASP A 134 0.31 -21.96 -5.70
N VAL A 135 0.34 -21.04 -6.66
CA VAL A 135 -0.21 -19.70 -6.51
C VAL A 135 -1.44 -19.57 -7.38
N GLU A 136 -2.57 -19.20 -6.79
CA GLU A 136 -3.78 -18.83 -7.50
C GLU A 136 -4.08 -17.36 -7.28
N MET A 137 -4.37 -16.62 -8.36
CA MET A 137 -4.76 -15.22 -8.28
C MET A 137 -6.24 -15.07 -8.59
N LEU A 138 -6.95 -14.39 -7.69
CA LEU A 138 -8.39 -14.17 -7.76
C LEU A 138 -8.71 -12.67 -7.78
N LEU A 139 -9.59 -12.25 -8.69
CA LEU A 139 -10.14 -10.89 -8.74
C LEU A 139 -11.60 -10.90 -8.30
N ALA A 140 -11.97 -10.04 -7.35
CA ALA A 140 -13.36 -9.77 -7.04
C ALA A 140 -13.97 -8.88 -8.13
N HIS A 141 -14.78 -9.48 -9.00
CA HIS A 141 -15.47 -8.77 -10.06
C HIS A 141 -16.89 -9.31 -10.28
N GLY A 142 -17.86 -8.43 -10.46
CA GLY A 142 -19.22 -8.83 -10.81
C GLY A 142 -19.87 -9.70 -9.74
N SER A 143 -19.58 -9.45 -8.46
CA SER A 143 -20.04 -10.27 -7.32
C SER A 143 -19.49 -11.70 -7.25
N GLN A 144 -18.45 -12.03 -8.03
CA GLN A 144 -17.77 -13.33 -7.98
C GLN A 144 -16.26 -13.16 -7.78
N TRP A 145 -15.62 -14.19 -7.22
CA TRP A 145 -14.16 -14.32 -7.25
C TRP A 145 -13.80 -15.04 -8.54
N LEU A 146 -13.19 -14.32 -9.49
CA LEU A 146 -12.77 -14.86 -10.77
C LEU A 146 -11.29 -15.26 -10.68
N ARG A 147 -10.97 -16.50 -11.06
CA ARG A 147 -9.58 -16.92 -11.22
C ARG A 147 -8.98 -16.25 -12.45
N VAL A 148 -7.96 -15.44 -12.23
CA VAL A 148 -7.29 -14.63 -13.26
C VAL A 148 -5.85 -15.06 -13.52
N GLY A 149 -5.30 -15.95 -12.68
CA GLY A 149 -4.00 -16.58 -12.89
C GLY A 149 -3.79 -17.80 -12.00
N GLU A 150 -2.96 -18.73 -12.46
CA GLU A 150 -2.57 -19.94 -11.72
C GLU A 150 -1.14 -20.33 -12.10
N TRP A 151 -0.31 -20.60 -11.09
CA TRP A 151 1.07 -21.02 -11.23
C TRP A 151 1.28 -22.23 -10.34
N LYS A 152 1.66 -23.36 -10.94
CA LYS A 152 1.85 -24.65 -10.24
C LYS A 152 3.32 -24.88 -9.92
N GLY A 153 3.62 -25.36 -8.72
CA GLY A 153 4.97 -25.73 -8.29
C GLY A 153 5.99 -24.60 -8.41
N ALA A 154 5.59 -23.36 -8.15
CA ALA A 154 6.45 -22.20 -8.29
C ALA A 154 7.52 -22.15 -7.19
N ASP A 155 8.74 -21.76 -7.56
CA ASP A 155 9.88 -21.62 -6.65
C ASP A 155 9.79 -20.32 -5.81
N PRO A 156 10.72 -20.05 -4.88
CA PRO A 156 10.69 -18.83 -4.04
C PRO A 156 10.78 -17.50 -4.80
N ARG A 157 11.03 -17.49 -6.11
CA ARG A 157 10.98 -16.28 -6.96
C ARG A 157 9.59 -16.04 -7.54
N TRP A 158 8.59 -16.84 -7.18
CA TRP A 158 7.21 -16.66 -7.61
C TRP A 158 6.69 -15.22 -7.49
N PRO A 159 7.06 -14.40 -6.47
CA PRO A 159 6.54 -13.04 -6.38
C PRO A 159 6.88 -12.18 -7.60
N TRP A 160 8.06 -12.35 -8.18
CA TRP A 160 8.47 -11.58 -9.36
C TRP A 160 7.67 -11.98 -10.60
N THR A 161 7.39 -13.27 -10.76
CA THR A 161 6.60 -13.78 -11.88
C THR A 161 5.14 -13.34 -11.77
N VAL A 162 4.57 -13.43 -10.56
CA VAL A 162 3.16 -13.14 -10.30
C VAL A 162 2.89 -11.62 -10.32
N ALA A 163 3.85 -10.81 -9.86
CA ALA A 163 3.72 -9.35 -9.84
C ALA A 163 3.44 -8.75 -11.23
N VAL A 164 4.02 -9.30 -12.30
CA VAL A 164 3.77 -8.82 -13.67
C VAL A 164 2.30 -8.96 -14.06
N THR A 165 1.68 -10.09 -13.71
CA THR A 165 0.25 -10.33 -13.97
C THR A 165 -0.62 -9.45 -13.07
N ALA A 166 -0.25 -9.31 -11.79
CA ALA A 166 -0.95 -8.43 -10.86
C ALA A 166 -0.93 -6.97 -11.32
N ALA A 167 0.23 -6.47 -11.74
CA ALA A 167 0.42 -5.12 -12.28
C ALA A 167 -0.45 -4.89 -13.52
N ALA A 168 -0.48 -5.83 -14.46
CA ALA A 168 -1.31 -5.73 -15.65
C ALA A 168 -2.81 -5.67 -15.33
N ILE A 169 -3.28 -6.43 -14.33
CA ILE A 169 -4.69 -6.42 -13.91
C ILE A 169 -5.01 -5.12 -13.18
N MET A 170 -4.19 -4.71 -12.21
CA MET A 170 -4.41 -3.49 -11.44
C MET A 170 -4.32 -2.23 -12.32
N GLY A 171 -3.47 -2.25 -13.35
CA GLY A 171 -3.35 -1.17 -14.33
C GLY A 171 -4.58 -0.98 -15.20
N ARG A 172 -5.39 -2.02 -15.42
CA ARG A 172 -6.64 -1.91 -16.22
C ARG A 172 -7.76 -1.15 -15.51
N CYS A 173 -7.73 -1.08 -14.18
CA CYS A 173 -8.69 -0.26 -13.41
C CYS A 173 -8.49 1.25 -13.62
N VAL A 174 -7.39 1.68 -14.24
CA VAL A 174 -7.06 3.10 -14.46
C VAL A 174 -7.86 3.71 -15.62
N GLU A 175 -8.26 2.92 -16.61
CA GLU A 175 -8.80 3.44 -17.88
C GLU A 175 -10.27 3.87 -17.83
N THR A 176 -11.04 3.48 -16.81
CA THR A 176 -12.51 3.45 -16.94
C THR A 176 -13.26 4.54 -16.19
N THR A 177 -12.65 5.52 -15.51
CA THR A 177 -13.51 6.42 -14.71
C THR A 177 -13.00 7.82 -14.41
N GLU A 178 -12.94 8.69 -15.41
CA GLU A 178 -13.19 10.11 -15.16
C GLU A 178 -14.70 10.36 -15.33
N ALA A 179 -15.41 10.58 -14.23
CA ALA A 179 -16.78 11.08 -14.32
C ALA A 179 -16.70 12.52 -14.84
N ALA A 180 -17.10 12.70 -16.11
CA ALA A 180 -17.19 14.01 -16.74
C ALA A 180 -17.90 15.00 -15.80
N THR A 181 -17.31 16.17 -15.61
CA THR A 181 -17.80 17.25 -14.76
C THR A 181 -19.26 17.55 -15.10
N LEU A 182 -20.20 16.98 -14.35
CA LEU A 182 -21.61 17.31 -14.51
C LEU A 182 -21.84 18.71 -13.90
N PRO A 183 -22.59 19.58 -14.59
CA PRO A 183 -22.89 20.92 -14.07
C PRO A 183 -23.63 20.82 -12.73
N PRO A 184 -23.47 21.80 -11.82
CA PRO A 184 -23.90 21.74 -10.42
C PRO A 184 -25.42 21.74 -10.20
N ASN A 185 -26.24 21.47 -11.23
CA ASN A 185 -27.70 21.63 -11.16
C ASN A 185 -28.49 20.45 -11.74
N VAL A 186 -28.02 19.22 -11.52
CA VAL A 186 -28.81 18.01 -11.77
C VAL A 186 -29.20 17.40 -10.44
N THR A 187 -30.43 17.63 -10.02
CA THR A 187 -31.09 16.91 -8.93
C THR A 187 -31.09 15.43 -9.25
N VAL A 188 -30.41 14.63 -8.41
CA VAL A 188 -30.25 13.18 -8.60
C VAL A 188 -31.53 12.49 -8.14
N ASP A 189 -32.53 12.45 -9.03
CA ASP A 189 -33.79 11.72 -8.80
C ASP A 189 -33.82 10.38 -9.56
N ARG A 190 -32.64 9.82 -9.86
CA ARG A 190 -32.53 8.49 -10.46
C ARG A 190 -31.65 7.60 -9.61
N PRO A 191 -32.12 6.43 -9.15
CA PRO A 191 -31.25 5.48 -8.50
C PRO A 191 -30.20 5.05 -9.53
N LEU A 192 -28.93 5.28 -9.22
CA LEU A 192 -27.76 4.84 -9.99
C LEU A 192 -27.63 3.32 -9.85
N GLN A 193 -28.59 2.61 -10.44
CA GLN A 193 -28.76 1.18 -10.37
C GLN A 193 -28.13 0.59 -11.63
N GLY A 194 -26.83 0.33 -11.59
CA GLY A 194 -26.17 -0.28 -12.75
C GLY A 194 -24.69 -0.56 -12.65
N TRP A 195 -23.92 0.15 -11.81
CA TRP A 195 -22.46 -0.03 -11.80
C TRP A 195 -21.77 0.06 -10.44
N GLY A 196 -22.51 -0.07 -9.34
CA GLY A 196 -21.94 -0.30 -8.02
C GLY A 196 -22.20 -1.73 -7.59
N GLY A 197 -21.15 -2.56 -7.54
CA GLY A 197 -21.20 -3.76 -6.69
C GLY A 197 -21.59 -3.35 -5.27
N LYS A 198 -22.23 -4.25 -4.51
CA LYS A 198 -22.81 -4.01 -3.17
C LYS A 198 -21.80 -3.58 -2.07
N GLY A 199 -20.66 -3.00 -2.37
CA GLY A 199 -19.72 -2.44 -1.40
C GLY A 199 -18.87 -1.32 -1.98
N GLY A 200 -19.44 -0.50 -2.86
CA GLY A 200 -18.80 0.69 -3.44
C GLY A 200 -18.95 1.93 -2.54
N LEU A 201 -18.40 3.07 -2.98
CA LEU A 201 -18.52 4.35 -2.25
C LEU A 201 -19.99 4.77 -2.02
N VAL A 202 -20.87 4.47 -2.98
CA VAL A 202 -22.31 4.71 -2.87
C VAL A 202 -22.95 3.92 -1.73
N ASP A 203 -22.57 2.65 -1.53
CA ASP A 203 -23.09 1.85 -0.42
C ASP A 203 -22.63 2.37 0.94
N LEU A 204 -21.39 2.87 1.02
CA LEU A 204 -20.85 3.48 2.24
C LEU A 204 -21.58 4.78 2.59
N LEU A 205 -21.90 5.61 1.59
CA LEU A 205 -22.76 6.80 1.76
C LEU A 205 -24.17 6.43 2.19
N ALA A 206 -24.77 5.44 1.53
CA ALA A 206 -26.14 4.97 1.84
C ALA A 206 -26.25 4.39 3.25
N ALA A 207 -25.19 3.77 3.76
CA ALA A 207 -25.11 3.26 5.12
C ALA A 207 -24.75 4.34 6.16
N GLY A 208 -24.45 5.57 5.74
CA GLY A 208 -24.05 6.66 6.63
C GLY A 208 -22.64 6.50 7.22
N LEU A 209 -21.83 5.58 6.69
CA LEU A 209 -20.43 5.39 7.11
C LEU A 209 -19.50 6.44 6.47
N LEU A 210 -19.93 7.01 5.35
CA LEU A 210 -19.36 8.19 4.72
C LEU A 210 -20.39 9.31 4.69
N GLN A 211 -19.91 10.55 4.76
CA GLN A 211 -20.70 11.74 4.45
C GLN A 211 -20.16 12.43 3.19
N ALA A 212 -21.06 13.05 2.43
CA ALA A 212 -20.65 13.91 1.32
C ALA A 212 -19.85 15.10 1.85
N GLY A 213 -18.77 15.44 1.15
CA GLY A 213 -17.78 16.43 1.57
C GLY A 213 -16.70 15.89 2.50
N GLU A 214 -16.77 14.63 2.95
CA GLU A 214 -15.67 14.05 3.75
C GLU A 214 -14.37 14.03 2.96
N GLU A 215 -13.31 14.47 3.63
CA GLU A 215 -11.97 14.54 3.06
C GLU A 215 -11.15 13.28 3.35
N PHE A 216 -10.38 12.89 2.34
CA PHE A 216 -9.46 11.78 2.34
C PHE A 216 -8.08 12.28 1.93
N ILE A 217 -7.06 11.71 2.56
CA ILE A 217 -5.68 11.96 2.24
C ILE A 217 -4.97 10.69 1.85
N TRP A 218 -4.07 10.83 0.89
CA TRP A 218 -3.11 9.82 0.52
C TRP A 218 -1.70 10.40 0.63
N ASP A 219 -0.91 9.80 1.50
CA ASP A 219 0.44 10.24 1.83
C ASP A 219 1.46 9.40 1.05
N ARG A 220 2.36 10.06 0.31
CA ARG A 220 3.56 9.44 -0.27
C ARG A 220 4.83 10.15 0.21
N PRO A 221 5.35 9.77 1.39
CA PRO A 221 6.48 10.44 2.00
C PRO A 221 7.75 10.43 1.15
N ALA A 222 8.02 9.34 0.42
CA ALA A 222 9.20 9.24 -0.45
C ALA A 222 9.18 10.24 -1.61
N ARG A 223 7.99 10.63 -2.09
CA ARG A 223 7.83 11.66 -3.13
C ARG A 223 7.52 13.04 -2.53
N GLY A 224 7.54 13.16 -1.20
CA GLY A 224 7.15 14.40 -0.49
C GLY A 224 5.76 14.89 -0.84
N THR A 225 4.88 14.03 -1.38
CA THR A 225 3.60 14.44 -1.93
C THR A 225 2.46 13.94 -1.05
N ARG A 226 1.57 14.85 -0.68
CA ARG A 226 0.29 14.55 -0.03
C ARG A 226 -0.82 14.94 -0.99
N HIS A 227 -1.67 13.97 -1.31
CA HIS A 227 -2.83 14.20 -2.16
C HIS A 227 -4.09 14.24 -1.31
N THR A 228 -5.00 15.12 -1.66
CA THR A 228 -6.31 15.25 -1.02
C THR A 228 -7.41 14.92 -2.02
N ALA A 229 -8.48 14.32 -1.51
CA ALA A 229 -9.70 14.06 -2.24
C ALA A 229 -10.90 14.22 -1.31
N HIS A 230 -12.09 14.43 -1.87
CA HIS A 230 -13.32 14.50 -1.10
C HIS A 230 -14.43 13.64 -1.72
N ILE A 231 -15.38 13.20 -0.90
CA ILE A 231 -16.51 12.39 -1.36
C ILE A 231 -17.60 13.30 -1.90
N HIS A 232 -18.03 13.07 -3.14
CA HIS A 232 -19.18 13.75 -3.72
C HIS A 232 -20.48 12.98 -3.43
N PRO A 233 -21.65 13.64 -3.31
CA PRO A 233 -22.94 12.98 -3.00
C PRO A 233 -23.35 11.84 -3.94
N ASN A 234 -22.83 11.83 -5.18
CA ASN A 234 -23.10 10.77 -6.15
C ASN A 234 -22.23 9.51 -5.95
N GLY A 235 -21.43 9.44 -4.87
CA GLY A 235 -20.52 8.32 -4.60
C GLY A 235 -19.31 8.28 -5.52
N THR A 236 -18.76 9.45 -5.85
CA THR A 236 -17.45 9.57 -6.49
C THR A 236 -16.45 10.20 -5.54
N LEU A 237 -15.18 9.84 -5.72
CA LEU A 237 -14.04 10.47 -5.07
C LEU A 237 -13.49 11.56 -5.99
N VAL A 238 -13.51 12.80 -5.53
CA VAL A 238 -13.10 13.98 -6.31
C VAL A 238 -11.74 14.44 -5.82
N LEU A 239 -10.77 14.47 -6.73
CA LEU A 239 -9.42 14.93 -6.47
C LEU A 239 -9.35 16.46 -6.37
N ALA A 240 -8.27 16.99 -5.80
CA ALA A 240 -8.04 18.43 -5.69
C ALA A 240 -8.00 19.17 -7.05
N ASP A 241 -7.69 18.47 -8.14
CA ASP A 241 -7.72 19.01 -9.51
C ASP A 241 -9.11 19.01 -10.16
N GLY A 242 -10.14 18.54 -9.44
CA GLY A 242 -11.53 18.50 -9.89
C GLY A 242 -11.94 17.23 -10.64
N ARG A 243 -11.01 16.32 -10.94
CA ARG A 243 -11.35 15.03 -11.57
C ARG A 243 -12.06 14.12 -10.57
N ALA A 244 -13.12 13.46 -11.03
CA ALA A 244 -13.99 12.62 -10.20
C ALA A 244 -13.92 11.14 -10.64
N TYR A 245 -13.82 10.22 -9.69
CA TYR A 245 -13.65 8.78 -9.94
C TYR A 245 -14.65 7.95 -9.14
N HIS A 246 -15.31 6.97 -9.76
CA HIS A 246 -16.12 5.99 -9.01
C HIS A 246 -15.25 4.95 -8.29
N HIS A 247 -14.06 4.68 -8.82
CA HIS A 247 -13.12 3.68 -8.30
C HIS A 247 -11.96 4.36 -7.57
N PRO A 248 -11.76 4.10 -6.25
CA PRO A 248 -10.66 4.70 -5.49
C PRO A 248 -9.27 4.43 -6.07
N SER A 249 -9.06 3.25 -6.69
CA SER A 249 -7.79 2.87 -7.33
C SER A 249 -7.49 3.71 -8.57
N GLY A 250 -8.52 4.04 -9.36
CA GLY A 250 -8.38 4.96 -10.51
C GLY A 250 -7.92 6.37 -10.07
N ALA A 251 -8.46 6.87 -8.95
CA ALA A 251 -8.05 8.16 -8.39
C ALA A 251 -6.57 8.18 -7.95
N ILE A 252 -6.08 7.08 -7.36
CA ILE A 252 -4.66 6.92 -6.99
C ILE A 252 -3.77 6.87 -8.24
N ALA A 253 -4.17 6.12 -9.26
CA ALA A 253 -3.43 6.00 -10.49
C ALA A 253 -3.32 7.33 -11.26
N ALA A 254 -4.38 8.13 -11.27
CA ALA A 254 -4.40 9.47 -11.85
C ALA A 254 -3.44 10.46 -11.19
N LEU A 255 -3.00 10.15 -9.96
CA LEU A 255 -2.01 10.88 -9.18
C LEU A 255 -0.61 10.25 -9.29
N GLY A 256 -0.43 9.23 -10.14
CA GLY A 256 0.84 8.55 -10.37
C GLY A 256 1.11 7.39 -9.40
N GLY A 257 0.09 6.86 -8.73
CA GLY A 257 0.16 5.58 -7.99
C GLY A 257 -0.31 4.42 -8.86
N LYS A 258 0.42 4.13 -9.94
CA LYS A 258 0.07 2.99 -10.80
C LYS A 258 0.04 1.71 -9.95
N ASN A 259 -0.95 0.86 -10.18
CA ASN A 259 -1.06 -0.47 -9.58
C ASN A 259 -1.08 -0.52 -8.04
N MET A 260 -1.72 0.46 -7.40
CA MET A 260 -1.95 0.48 -5.95
C MET A 260 -3.45 0.37 -5.63
N SER A 261 -3.79 -0.34 -4.54
CA SER A 261 -5.16 -0.44 -4.05
C SER A 261 -5.61 0.89 -3.42
N GLY A 262 -6.55 1.57 -4.07
CA GLY A 262 -7.11 2.83 -3.55
C GLY A 262 -7.91 2.65 -2.26
N TRP A 263 -8.51 1.47 -2.06
CA TRP A 263 -9.29 1.16 -0.87
C TRP A 263 -8.46 1.18 0.41
N ARG A 264 -7.19 0.74 0.34
CA ARG A 264 -6.26 0.74 1.49
C ARG A 264 -5.40 1.99 1.57
N SER A 265 -5.28 2.73 0.46
CA SER A 265 -4.40 3.90 0.37
C SER A 265 -5.06 5.19 0.87
N TRP A 266 -6.34 5.40 0.54
CA TRP A 266 -7.08 6.59 0.97
C TRP A 266 -7.46 6.49 2.44
N LYS A 267 -7.03 7.48 3.23
CA LYS A 267 -7.29 7.57 4.67
C LYS A 267 -8.13 8.80 4.96
N ARG A 268 -9.22 8.63 5.69
CA ARG A 268 -10.07 9.74 6.12
C ARG A 268 -9.28 10.72 6.97
N THR A 269 -9.44 12.02 6.73
CA THR A 269 -8.68 13.06 7.45
C THR A 269 -9.03 13.09 8.94
N SER A 270 -10.29 12.83 9.30
CA SER A 270 -10.80 12.97 10.67
C SER A 270 -10.25 11.92 11.65
N ASP A 271 -10.11 10.67 11.21
CA ASP A 271 -9.76 9.54 12.10
C ASP A 271 -8.75 8.56 11.51
N ARG A 272 -8.19 8.87 10.34
CA ARG A 272 -7.17 8.08 9.63
C ARG A 272 -7.62 6.68 9.19
N ARG A 273 -8.92 6.35 9.29
CA ARG A 273 -9.45 5.08 8.80
C ARG A 273 -9.40 5.00 7.28
N THR A 274 -9.11 3.83 6.75
CA THR A 274 -9.09 3.60 5.31
C THR A 274 -10.49 3.36 4.75
N LEU A 275 -10.70 3.56 3.45
CA LEU A 275 -11.94 3.17 2.79
C LEU A 275 -12.20 1.65 2.94
N SER A 276 -11.15 0.84 2.99
CA SER A 276 -11.21 -0.61 3.27
C SER A 276 -11.75 -0.90 4.67
N ASP A 277 -11.38 -0.13 5.69
CA ASP A 277 -11.91 -0.28 7.05
C ASP A 277 -13.41 0.02 7.10
N LEU A 278 -13.86 1.01 6.32
CA LEU A 278 -15.28 1.33 6.18
C LEU A 278 -16.05 0.24 5.43
N ARG A 279 -15.45 -0.39 4.40
CA ARG A 279 -16.03 -1.60 3.75
C ARG A 279 -16.18 -2.75 4.73
N THR A 280 -15.16 -2.98 5.57
CA THR A 280 -15.21 -4.02 6.60
C THR A 280 -16.33 -3.76 7.61
N GLU A 281 -16.47 -2.51 8.06
CA GLU A 281 -17.57 -2.11 8.93
C GLU A 281 -18.94 -2.29 8.25
N LEU A 282 -19.09 -1.90 6.98
CA LEU A 282 -20.32 -2.12 6.21
C LEU A 282 -20.72 -3.60 6.17
N ARG A 283 -19.74 -4.49 6.01
CA ARG A 283 -19.98 -5.95 6.05
C ARG A 283 -20.46 -6.39 7.43
N ALA A 284 -19.89 -5.87 8.50
CA ALA A 284 -20.33 -6.16 9.86
C ALA A 284 -21.77 -5.71 10.11
N HIS A 285 -22.14 -4.47 9.71
CA HIS A 285 -23.52 -3.96 9.80
C HIS A 285 -24.50 -4.84 9.02
N ARG A 286 -24.16 -5.24 7.80
CA ARG A 286 -25.02 -6.10 6.98
C ARG A 286 -25.10 -7.54 7.49
N GLY A 287 -24.03 -8.07 8.09
CA GLY A 287 -24.03 -9.37 8.74
C GLY A 287 -24.93 -9.42 9.97
N GLN A 288 -24.92 -8.36 10.78
CA GLN A 288 -25.79 -8.21 11.96
C GLN A 288 -27.26 -8.03 11.58
N ALA A 289 -27.56 -7.33 10.49
CA ALA A 289 -28.93 -7.16 9.98
C ALA A 289 -29.57 -8.47 9.47
N ILE A 290 -28.77 -9.51 9.22
CA ILE A 290 -29.23 -10.81 8.69
C ILE A 290 -29.46 -11.85 9.80
N GLU A 291 -29.12 -11.59 11.08
CA GLU A 291 -29.61 -12.47 12.16
C GLU A 291 -31.09 -12.17 12.45
N PRO A 292 -32.04 -13.06 12.06
CA PRO A 292 -33.40 -12.88 12.53
C PRO A 292 -33.39 -13.18 14.02
N HIS A 293 -34.12 -12.36 14.77
CA HIS A 293 -34.42 -12.61 16.16
C HIS A 293 -34.94 -14.04 16.31
N ARG A 294 -34.10 -14.97 16.76
CA ARG A 294 -34.54 -16.30 17.19
C ARG A 294 -35.15 -16.13 18.57
N GLY A 295 -36.35 -15.56 18.58
CA GLY A 295 -37.19 -15.41 19.75
C GLY A 295 -37.90 -16.71 20.07
N GLN A 296 -37.70 -17.14 21.31
CA GLN A 296 -38.57 -17.91 22.21
C GLN A 296 -38.97 -19.34 21.83
#